data_AF-A0A4Q4YG70-F1
#
_entry.id   AF-A0A4Q4YG70-F1
#
_cell.length_a   1.000
_cell.length_b   1.000
_cell.length_c   1.000
_cell.angle_alpha   90.00
_cell.angle_beta   90.00
_cell.angle_gamma   90.00
#
_symmetry.space_group_name_H-M   'P 1'
#
loop_
_entity.id
_entity.type
_entity.pdbx_description
1 polymer ?
#
loop_
_entity_poly.entity_id
_entity_poly.type
_entity_poly.pdbx_seq_one_letter_code
_entity_poly.pdbx_strand_id
1 'polypeptide(L)'
;MGQFPILDAYTQLCFGFELPLDVDRDAVVSALQTGLDRLIEQIPWLGWQMGQKSGVRTAVPWPEDVARELLHVKYCDDTILPMEQLLAADVPIGKLDGKVLTPWPALPQPHGLKGPVPVITLQANFVQGGLILNLSSHHTMLDGTANFQVLKLLATLLGGDEIPAADLQQANRDRTHLIDLIPRSEPLKDHSHLRRPPGYQFVFPASPPTWCYFKMPVASLSKLAKMAHDPSRPVTEDDVLHAFYWQRLCAVRLTRGMPADTVSKVSRAIDGRMALGIPASYMGAHVYTAITRLPLGQVASLTLPQTAQVLRREFSQANTAWAIRSFATFIAREPDRSVLMYNGTHNGNTDVGATSSLNTNQTLPPSWGPLLGRCRFFRRSIGAPIPGAFVVQSAEGGAIPIAVCLPQDDLEALKKDSLWRQYTRCIG
;
A
#
# COMPACT_ATOMS: atom_id res chain seq x y z
N MET A 1 -6.82 12.95 -6.50
CA MET A 1 -6.46 13.05 -5.06
C MET A 1 -4.97 12.87 -4.77
N GLY A 2 -4.17 12.23 -5.63
CA GLY A 2 -2.74 11.93 -5.37
C GLY A 2 -1.74 13.10 -5.38
N GLN A 3 -2.14 14.34 -5.08
CA GLN A 3 -1.29 15.53 -5.26
C GLN A 3 -0.39 15.86 -4.05
N PHE A 4 -0.34 15.01 -3.03
CA PHE A 4 0.53 15.22 -1.87
C PHE A 4 2.00 14.95 -2.22
N PRO A 5 2.97 15.76 -1.73
CA PRO A 5 4.39 15.60 -2.05
C PRO A 5 4.94 14.20 -1.76
N ILE A 6 4.54 13.59 -0.65
CA ILE A 6 5.00 12.22 -0.32
C ILE A 6 4.57 11.19 -1.37
N LEU A 7 3.49 11.43 -2.12
CA LEU A 7 3.00 10.53 -3.18
C LEU A 7 3.71 10.75 -4.53
N ASP A 8 4.74 11.62 -4.57
CA ASP A 8 5.65 11.78 -5.70
C ASP A 8 6.68 10.64 -5.80
N ALA A 9 6.21 9.40 -5.67
CA ALA A 9 7.07 8.25 -5.48
C ALA A 9 6.39 6.98 -5.99
N TYR A 10 7.16 5.91 -6.12
CA TYR A 10 6.64 4.61 -6.49
C TYR A 10 6.09 3.82 -5.31
N THR A 11 4.94 3.20 -5.53
CA THR A 11 4.51 2.01 -4.78
C THR A 11 5.13 0.79 -5.43
N GLN A 12 5.67 -0.13 -4.65
CA GLN A 12 6.35 -1.32 -5.17
C GLN A 12 5.77 -2.58 -4.57
N LEU A 13 5.48 -3.53 -5.46
CA LEU A 13 4.81 -4.78 -5.15
C LEU A 13 5.59 -5.92 -5.81
N CYS A 14 6.03 -6.91 -5.03
CA CYS A 14 6.76 -8.08 -5.53
C CYS A 14 5.89 -9.34 -5.47
N PHE A 15 5.93 -10.12 -6.56
CA PHE A 15 5.16 -11.36 -6.77
C PHE A 15 6.12 -12.49 -7.09
N GLY A 16 6.08 -13.57 -6.32
CA GLY A 16 6.94 -14.73 -6.52
C GLY A 16 6.26 -15.85 -7.30
N PHE A 17 6.96 -16.42 -8.27
CA PHE A 17 6.52 -17.56 -9.09
C PHE A 17 7.61 -18.63 -9.07
N GLU A 18 7.23 -19.88 -8.79
CA GLU A 18 8.13 -21.01 -9.04
C GLU A 18 8.16 -21.29 -10.52
N LEU A 19 9.35 -21.54 -11.05
CA LEU A 19 9.56 -21.93 -12.43
C LEU A 19 10.43 -23.20 -12.47
N PRO A 20 10.27 -24.08 -13.47
CA PRO A 20 11.20 -25.17 -13.70
C PRO A 20 12.64 -24.67 -13.82
N LEU A 21 13.62 -25.47 -13.38
CA LEU A 21 15.04 -25.09 -13.44
C LEU A 21 15.54 -24.93 -14.89
N ASP A 22 14.93 -25.66 -15.82
CA ASP A 22 15.20 -25.67 -17.25
C ASP A 22 14.24 -24.76 -18.04
N VAL A 23 13.48 -23.89 -17.37
CA VAL A 23 12.58 -22.95 -18.04
C VAL A 23 13.35 -22.07 -19.02
N ASP A 24 12.79 -21.88 -20.20
CA ASP A 24 13.26 -20.87 -21.14
C ASP A 24 12.93 -19.47 -20.59
N ARG A 25 13.94 -18.83 -19.97
CA ARG A 25 13.80 -17.50 -19.38
C ARG A 25 13.52 -16.43 -20.44
N ASP A 26 14.02 -16.60 -21.67
CA ASP A 26 13.79 -15.64 -22.75
C ASP A 26 12.36 -15.73 -23.28
N ALA A 27 11.78 -16.93 -23.30
CA ALA A 27 10.35 -17.11 -23.55
C ALA A 27 9.48 -16.44 -22.48
N VAL A 28 9.88 -16.52 -21.19
CA VAL A 28 9.20 -15.82 -20.09
C VAL A 28 9.29 -14.30 -20.26
N VAL A 29 10.47 -13.76 -20.58
CA VAL A 29 10.64 -12.32 -20.86
C VAL A 29 9.79 -11.89 -22.05
N SER A 30 9.79 -12.66 -23.14
CA SER A 30 9.01 -12.36 -24.35
C SER A 30 7.51 -12.34 -24.07
N ALA A 31 7.01 -13.26 -23.25
CA ALA A 31 5.61 -13.30 -22.83
C ALA A 31 5.25 -12.09 -21.95
N LEU A 32 6.11 -11.73 -20.98
CA LEU A 32 5.93 -10.55 -20.14
C LEU A 32 5.91 -9.26 -20.97
N GLN A 33 6.83 -9.12 -21.93
CA GLN A 33 6.91 -7.98 -22.83
C GLN A 33 5.64 -7.88 -23.68
N THR A 34 5.22 -8.99 -24.31
CA THR A 34 3.99 -9.04 -25.12
C THR A 34 2.75 -8.70 -24.29
N GLY A 35 2.65 -9.21 -23.06
CA GLY A 35 1.55 -8.91 -22.15
C GLY A 35 1.53 -7.44 -21.74
N LEU A 36 2.68 -6.85 -21.45
CA LEU A 36 2.82 -5.43 -21.12
C LEU A 36 2.47 -4.53 -22.31
N ASP A 37 2.93 -4.87 -23.52
CA ASP A 37 2.64 -4.12 -24.73
C ASP A 37 1.14 -4.13 -25.07
N ARG A 38 0.49 -5.29 -24.99
CA ARG A 38 -0.97 -5.42 -25.17
C ARG A 38 -1.76 -4.65 -24.09
N LEU A 39 -1.25 -4.60 -22.86
CA LEU A 39 -1.86 -3.83 -21.79
C LEU A 39 -1.79 -2.32 -22.07
N ILE A 40 -0.64 -1.85 -22.53
CA ILE A 40 -0.41 -0.44 -22.88
C ILE A 40 -1.19 -0.06 -24.13
N GLU A 41 -1.29 -0.94 -25.13
CA GLU A 41 -2.10 -0.70 -26.32
C GLU A 41 -3.57 -0.42 -25.96
N GLN A 42 -4.13 -1.22 -25.05
CA GLN A 42 -5.52 -1.08 -24.60
C GLN A 42 -5.71 0.00 -23.53
N ILE A 43 -4.65 0.37 -22.80
CA ILE A 43 -4.67 1.38 -21.73
C ILE A 43 -3.43 2.29 -21.87
N PRO A 44 -3.42 3.21 -22.86
CA PRO A 44 -2.21 3.94 -23.26
C PRO A 44 -1.50 4.70 -22.16
N TRP A 45 -2.25 5.28 -21.23
CA TRP A 45 -1.70 6.10 -20.15
C TRP A 45 -0.83 5.32 -19.14
N LEU A 46 -0.88 3.98 -19.14
CA LEU A 46 0.07 3.16 -18.36
C LEU A 46 1.49 3.21 -18.93
N GLY A 47 1.61 3.33 -20.26
CA GLY A 47 2.90 3.46 -20.96
C GLY A 47 3.40 4.90 -21.08
N TRP A 48 2.83 5.82 -20.31
CA TRP A 48 3.19 7.24 -20.27
C TRP A 48 4.19 7.53 -19.15
N GLN A 49 4.60 8.78 -19.04
CA GLN A 49 5.44 9.29 -17.95
C GLN A 49 4.66 10.25 -17.05
N MET A 50 5.18 10.51 -15.86
CA MET A 50 4.74 11.57 -14.98
C MET A 50 5.24 12.91 -15.50
N GLY A 51 4.37 13.90 -15.45
CA GLY A 51 4.66 15.28 -15.74
C GLY A 51 3.69 16.19 -15.01
N GLN A 52 3.55 17.42 -15.51
CA GLN A 52 2.67 18.41 -14.90
C GLN A 52 1.82 19.09 -15.99
N LYS A 53 0.52 19.23 -15.74
CA LYS A 53 -0.41 19.98 -16.58
C LYS A 53 -1.17 20.97 -15.71
N SER A 54 -1.10 22.26 -16.04
CA SER A 54 -1.78 23.33 -15.28
C SER A 54 -1.54 23.26 -13.76
N GLY A 55 -0.30 23.02 -13.34
CA GLY A 55 0.04 22.94 -11.92
C GLY A 55 -0.30 21.60 -11.25
N VAL A 56 -0.90 20.63 -11.96
CA VAL A 56 -1.31 19.32 -11.43
C VAL A 56 -0.34 18.23 -11.93
N ARG A 57 0.19 17.41 -11.02
CA ARG A 57 0.99 16.23 -11.38
C ARG A 57 0.09 15.17 -11.99
N THR A 58 0.40 14.73 -13.19
CA THR A 58 -0.42 13.78 -13.96
C THR A 58 0.44 13.02 -14.96
N ALA A 59 -0.12 11.98 -15.59
CA ALA A 59 0.52 11.33 -16.71
C ALA A 59 0.48 12.24 -17.96
N VAL A 60 1.58 12.28 -18.69
CA VAL A 60 1.74 12.93 -19.99
C VAL A 60 2.37 11.94 -20.96
N PRO A 61 2.11 12.04 -22.28
CA PRO A 61 2.70 11.13 -23.26
C PRO A 61 4.21 10.97 -23.10
N TRP A 62 4.69 9.77 -23.39
CA TRP A 62 6.12 9.49 -23.43
C TRP A 62 6.81 10.36 -24.51
N PRO A 63 8.05 10.85 -24.31
CA PRO A 63 8.72 11.66 -25.32
C PRO A 63 9.01 10.83 -26.57
N GLU A 64 8.77 11.39 -27.77
CA GLU A 64 8.93 10.67 -29.05
C GLU A 64 10.38 10.24 -29.30
N ASP A 65 11.36 11.06 -28.93
CA ASP A 65 12.79 10.83 -29.19
C ASP A 65 13.50 10.00 -28.10
N VAL A 66 12.76 9.42 -27.15
CA VAL A 66 13.33 8.68 -26.03
C VAL A 66 12.83 7.24 -26.03
N ALA A 67 13.76 6.29 -26.11
CA ALA A 67 13.43 4.87 -26.02
C ALA A 67 12.62 4.57 -24.75
N ARG A 68 11.54 3.82 -24.91
CA ARG A 68 10.63 3.47 -23.82
C ARG A 68 10.96 2.07 -23.30
N GLU A 69 11.67 2.02 -22.18
CA GLU A 69 11.93 0.78 -21.45
C GLU A 69 11.05 0.71 -20.21
N LEU A 70 10.07 -0.20 -20.21
CA LEU A 70 9.12 -0.38 -19.11
C LEU A 70 9.17 -1.78 -18.49
N LEU A 71 9.87 -2.73 -19.12
CA LEU A 71 10.17 -4.04 -18.56
C LEU A 71 11.69 -4.15 -18.42
N HIS A 72 12.15 -4.27 -17.18
CA HIS A 72 13.54 -4.52 -16.86
C HIS A 72 13.74 -6.01 -16.55
N VAL A 73 14.91 -6.55 -16.89
CA VAL A 73 15.26 -7.95 -16.61
C VAL A 73 16.54 -8.00 -15.78
N LYS A 74 16.53 -8.80 -14.71
CA LYS A 74 17.71 -9.11 -13.91
C LYS A 74 17.81 -10.61 -13.64
N TYR A 75 19.02 -11.13 -13.72
CA TYR A 75 19.37 -12.47 -13.28
C TYR A 75 20.01 -12.36 -11.90
N CYS A 76 19.29 -12.84 -10.89
CA CYS A 76 19.58 -12.65 -9.48
C CYS A 76 19.96 -13.96 -8.79
N ASP A 77 20.33 -15.00 -9.56
CA ASP A 77 20.68 -16.34 -9.06
C ASP A 77 21.75 -16.31 -7.94
N ASP A 78 22.69 -15.38 -8.02
CA ASP A 78 23.80 -15.24 -7.06
C ASP A 78 23.58 -14.15 -5.98
N THR A 79 22.48 -13.39 -6.07
CA THR A 79 22.24 -12.22 -5.19
C THR A 79 21.00 -12.35 -4.32
N ILE A 80 20.02 -13.14 -4.76
CA ILE A 80 18.79 -13.42 -4.04
C ILE A 80 18.71 -14.93 -3.81
N LEU A 81 18.18 -15.31 -2.64
CA LEU A 81 18.02 -16.72 -2.29
C LEU A 81 17.18 -17.47 -3.33
N PRO A 82 17.45 -18.77 -3.58
CA PRO A 82 16.59 -19.62 -4.41
C PRO A 82 15.12 -19.57 -3.97
N MET A 83 14.21 -19.71 -4.94
CA MET A 83 12.77 -19.61 -4.70
C MET A 83 12.29 -20.59 -3.61
N GLU A 84 12.77 -21.83 -3.63
CA GLU A 84 12.47 -22.84 -2.61
C GLU A 84 12.85 -22.37 -1.20
N GLN A 85 14.04 -21.79 -1.04
CA GLN A 85 14.54 -21.31 0.25
C GLN A 85 13.76 -20.07 0.73
N LEU A 86 13.39 -19.17 -0.18
CA LEU A 86 12.52 -18.03 0.14
C LEU A 86 11.17 -18.51 0.68
N LEU A 87 10.56 -19.48 0.01
CA LEU A 87 9.27 -20.06 0.40
C LEU A 87 9.37 -20.81 1.74
N ALA A 88 10.43 -21.61 1.94
CA ALA A 88 10.69 -22.32 3.19
C ALA A 88 10.87 -21.37 4.39
N ALA A 89 11.42 -20.17 4.15
CA ALA A 89 11.58 -19.13 5.16
C ALA A 89 10.34 -18.24 5.35
N ASP A 90 9.21 -18.50 4.68
CA ASP A 90 8.01 -17.64 4.64
C ASP A 90 8.20 -16.26 3.99
N VAL A 91 9.27 -16.09 3.22
CA VAL A 91 9.60 -14.87 2.45
C VAL A 91 9.77 -13.63 3.36
N PRO A 92 10.78 -13.62 4.26
CA PRO A 92 11.17 -12.46 5.08
C PRO A 92 11.44 -11.22 4.23
N ILE A 93 11.01 -10.04 4.70
CA ILE A 93 11.27 -8.75 4.01
C ILE A 93 12.77 -8.49 3.84
N GLY A 94 13.58 -8.90 4.82
CA GLY A 94 15.04 -8.74 4.79
C GLY A 94 15.76 -9.59 3.73
N LYS A 95 15.07 -10.52 3.06
CA LYS A 95 15.61 -11.30 1.93
C LYS A 95 15.13 -10.78 0.57
N LEU A 96 14.33 -9.73 0.54
CA LEU A 96 13.81 -9.11 -0.68
C LEU A 96 14.43 -7.71 -0.86
N ASP A 97 15.74 -7.62 -1.13
CA ASP A 97 16.43 -6.32 -1.28
C ASP A 97 15.86 -5.49 -2.43
N GLY A 98 15.22 -4.37 -2.11
CA GLY A 98 14.63 -3.46 -3.09
C GLY A 98 15.66 -2.82 -4.02
N LYS A 99 16.92 -2.67 -3.60
CA LYS A 99 18.00 -2.18 -4.49
C LYS A 99 18.28 -3.15 -5.64
N VAL A 100 18.04 -4.43 -5.40
CA VAL A 100 18.18 -5.48 -6.42
C VAL A 100 16.87 -5.63 -7.18
N LEU A 101 15.77 -5.88 -6.46
CA LEU A 101 14.49 -6.35 -6.99
C LEU A 101 13.63 -5.28 -7.66
N THR A 102 13.99 -4.01 -7.53
CA THR A 102 13.22 -2.90 -8.06
C THR A 102 14.09 -1.95 -8.88
N PRO A 103 13.54 -1.30 -9.92
CA PRO A 103 14.32 -0.43 -10.79
C PRO A 103 14.57 0.95 -10.17
N TRP A 104 13.74 1.37 -9.21
CA TRP A 104 13.77 2.71 -8.62
C TRP A 104 13.55 2.70 -7.11
N PRO A 105 13.83 3.82 -6.41
CA PRO A 105 13.39 4.02 -5.03
C PRO A 105 11.86 3.97 -4.86
N ALA A 106 11.42 3.39 -3.74
CA ALA A 106 10.03 3.38 -3.31
C ALA A 106 9.69 4.59 -2.42
N LEU A 107 8.41 4.74 -2.10
CA LEU A 107 7.97 5.51 -0.94
C LEU A 107 8.84 5.26 0.31
N PRO A 108 9.23 6.33 1.04
CA PRO A 108 8.80 7.72 0.90
C PRO A 108 9.77 8.57 0.06
N GLN A 109 10.69 7.96 -0.69
CA GLN A 109 11.70 8.71 -1.47
C GLN A 109 11.05 9.30 -2.72
N PRO A 110 11.06 10.63 -2.90
CA PRO A 110 10.50 11.23 -4.08
C PRO A 110 11.33 10.84 -5.31
N HIS A 111 10.67 10.48 -6.40
CA HIS A 111 11.33 10.30 -7.69
C HIS A 111 11.60 11.65 -8.36
N GLY A 112 10.71 12.62 -8.15
CA GLY A 112 10.68 13.87 -8.91
C GLY A 112 10.19 13.63 -10.34
N LEU A 113 10.22 14.69 -11.15
CA LEU A 113 9.73 14.70 -12.54
C LEU A 113 10.85 14.89 -13.58
N LYS A 114 12.11 14.67 -13.20
CA LYS A 114 13.25 14.85 -14.11
C LYS A 114 13.49 13.59 -14.94
N GLY A 115 13.51 13.74 -16.26
CA GLY A 115 13.61 12.64 -17.21
C GLY A 115 12.25 11.98 -17.45
N PRO A 116 12.18 10.90 -18.26
CA PRO A 116 10.97 10.12 -18.30
C PRO A 116 10.81 9.37 -16.98
N VAL A 117 9.69 9.61 -16.31
CA VAL A 117 9.32 8.99 -15.04
C VAL A 117 8.10 8.11 -15.27
N PRO A 118 8.23 6.81 -15.52
CA PRO A 118 7.12 5.99 -15.99
C PRO A 118 5.93 5.97 -15.03
N VAL A 119 4.70 5.92 -15.56
CA VAL A 119 3.51 5.72 -14.73
C VAL A 119 3.55 4.34 -14.06
N ILE A 120 3.94 3.30 -14.81
CA ILE A 120 4.27 1.98 -14.28
C ILE A 120 5.55 1.44 -14.92
N THR A 121 6.20 0.49 -14.25
CA THR A 121 7.20 -0.41 -14.82
C THR A 121 7.12 -1.77 -14.17
N LEU A 122 7.64 -2.76 -14.87
CA LEU A 122 7.88 -4.11 -14.38
C LEU A 122 9.38 -4.38 -14.31
N GLN A 123 9.80 -5.16 -13.32
CA GLN A 123 11.12 -5.78 -13.32
C GLN A 123 10.98 -7.28 -13.08
N ALA A 124 11.43 -8.07 -14.04
CA ALA A 124 11.53 -9.52 -13.96
C ALA A 124 12.88 -9.90 -13.31
N ASN A 125 12.84 -10.42 -12.08
CA ASN A 125 14.04 -10.84 -11.35
C ASN A 125 14.10 -12.38 -11.31
N PHE A 126 14.88 -12.99 -12.20
CA PHE A 126 15.06 -14.43 -12.21
C PHE A 126 15.92 -14.86 -11.02
N VAL A 127 15.47 -15.87 -10.30
CA VAL A 127 16.21 -16.52 -9.22
C VAL A 127 16.28 -18.02 -9.51
N GLN A 128 17.12 -18.75 -8.80
CA GLN A 128 17.14 -20.20 -8.95
C GLN A 128 15.76 -20.78 -8.62
N GLY A 129 15.18 -21.53 -9.56
CA GLY A 129 13.85 -22.14 -9.44
C GLY A 129 12.67 -21.17 -9.46
N GLY A 130 12.84 -19.92 -9.94
CA GLY A 130 11.70 -19.01 -10.00
C GLY A 130 11.94 -17.62 -10.57
N LEU A 131 10.89 -16.80 -10.45
CA LEU A 131 10.85 -15.40 -10.85
C LEU A 131 10.23 -14.58 -9.72
N ILE A 132 10.82 -13.42 -9.42
CA ILE A 132 10.20 -12.37 -8.61
C ILE A 132 9.87 -11.21 -9.55
N LEU A 133 8.59 -11.06 -9.90
CA LEU A 133 8.10 -9.95 -10.70
C LEU A 133 7.78 -8.77 -9.78
N ASN A 134 8.40 -7.62 -10.03
CA ASN A 134 8.10 -6.38 -9.34
C ASN A 134 7.24 -5.48 -10.24
N LEU A 135 6.13 -4.95 -9.70
CA LEU A 135 5.40 -3.81 -10.26
C LEU A 135 5.77 -2.56 -9.47
N SER A 136 6.30 -1.55 -10.15
CA SER A 136 6.46 -0.20 -9.59
C SER A 136 5.48 0.74 -10.27
N SER A 137 4.59 1.34 -9.50
CA SER A 137 3.55 2.25 -9.99
C SER A 137 3.61 3.60 -9.29
N HIS A 138 3.53 4.69 -10.06
CA HIS A 138 3.67 6.03 -9.50
C HIS A 138 2.42 6.38 -8.68
N HIS A 139 2.60 6.63 -7.39
CA HIS A 139 1.49 6.68 -6.42
C HIS A 139 0.55 7.88 -6.63
N THR A 140 1.01 8.92 -7.32
CA THR A 140 0.14 10.02 -7.76
C THR A 140 -0.98 9.53 -8.69
N MET A 141 -0.69 8.52 -9.52
CA MET A 141 -1.60 8.01 -10.54
C MET A 141 -2.39 6.79 -10.07
N LEU A 142 -1.75 5.88 -9.33
CA LEU A 142 -2.33 4.60 -8.89
C LEU A 142 -2.25 4.48 -7.37
N ASP A 143 -3.33 4.02 -6.74
CA ASP A 143 -3.31 3.56 -5.35
C ASP A 143 -3.16 2.03 -5.28
N GLY A 144 -3.11 1.49 -4.06
CA GLY A 144 -3.05 0.04 -3.84
C GLY A 144 -4.16 -0.70 -4.58
N THR A 145 -5.39 -0.16 -4.56
CA THR A 145 -6.53 -0.72 -5.28
C THR A 145 -6.26 -0.80 -6.79
N ALA A 146 -5.82 0.30 -7.40
CA ALA A 146 -5.50 0.33 -8.82
C ALA A 146 -4.37 -0.64 -9.19
N ASN A 147 -3.39 -0.86 -8.30
CA ASN A 147 -2.30 -1.82 -8.54
C ASN A 147 -2.82 -3.24 -8.68
N PHE A 148 -3.75 -3.69 -7.82
CA PHE A 148 -4.38 -5.01 -7.98
C PHE A 148 -5.12 -5.14 -9.31
N GLN A 149 -5.75 -4.06 -9.79
CA GLN A 149 -6.37 -4.08 -11.10
C GLN A 149 -5.34 -4.20 -12.22
N VAL A 150 -4.23 -3.46 -12.20
CA VAL A 150 -3.13 -3.63 -13.19
C VAL A 150 -2.69 -5.09 -13.27
N LEU A 151 -2.46 -5.72 -12.11
CA LEU A 151 -1.99 -7.10 -12.02
C LEU A 151 -3.03 -8.10 -12.54
N LYS A 152 -4.31 -7.88 -12.23
CA LYS A 152 -5.42 -8.68 -12.77
C LYS A 152 -5.45 -8.62 -14.30
N LEU A 153 -5.37 -7.42 -14.87
CA LEU A 153 -5.42 -7.22 -16.32
C LEU A 153 -4.20 -7.81 -17.02
N LEU A 154 -3.01 -7.65 -16.44
CA LEU A 154 -1.79 -8.27 -16.96
C LEU A 154 -1.87 -9.80 -16.91
N ALA A 155 -2.34 -10.38 -15.81
CA ALA A 155 -2.50 -11.84 -15.70
C ALA A 155 -3.53 -12.39 -16.69
N THR A 156 -4.63 -11.69 -16.95
CA THR A 156 -5.60 -12.02 -18.00
C THR A 156 -4.92 -12.09 -19.38
N LEU A 157 -4.14 -11.08 -19.74
CA LEU A 157 -3.44 -11.05 -21.03
C LEU A 157 -2.36 -12.13 -21.16
N LEU A 158 -1.64 -12.42 -20.08
CA LEU A 158 -0.66 -13.53 -20.02
C LEU A 158 -1.33 -14.91 -20.08
N GLY A 159 -2.59 -15.01 -19.66
CA GLY A 159 -3.42 -16.19 -19.84
C GLY A 159 -3.89 -16.41 -21.29
N GLY A 160 -3.72 -15.42 -22.17
CA GLY A 160 -4.23 -15.45 -23.53
C GLY A 160 -5.65 -14.91 -23.69
N ASP A 161 -6.28 -14.47 -22.60
CA ASP A 161 -7.64 -13.93 -22.61
C ASP A 161 -7.66 -12.45 -23.03
N GLU A 162 -8.86 -11.96 -23.33
CA GLU A 162 -9.13 -10.53 -23.57
C GLU A 162 -9.53 -9.82 -22.26
N ILE A 163 -9.16 -8.54 -22.14
CA ILE A 163 -9.61 -7.75 -20.99
C ILE A 163 -11.12 -7.50 -21.13
N PRO A 164 -11.92 -7.76 -20.08
CA PRO A 164 -13.36 -7.47 -20.11
C PRO A 164 -13.65 -6.00 -20.45
N ALA A 165 -14.60 -5.76 -21.35
CA ALA A 165 -14.94 -4.41 -21.81
C ALA A 165 -15.30 -3.43 -20.67
N ALA A 166 -15.99 -3.92 -19.62
CA ALA A 166 -16.30 -3.12 -18.44
C ALA A 166 -15.05 -2.68 -17.67
N ASP A 167 -14.03 -3.54 -17.60
CA ASP A 167 -12.76 -3.21 -16.96
C ASP A 167 -11.96 -2.20 -17.82
N LEU A 168 -11.93 -2.36 -19.14
CA LEU A 168 -11.33 -1.37 -20.05
C LEU A 168 -12.00 0.00 -19.96
N GLN A 169 -13.33 0.03 -19.86
CA GLN A 169 -14.09 1.26 -19.70
C GLN A 169 -13.66 2.00 -18.43
N GLN A 170 -13.49 1.29 -17.31
CA GLN A 170 -13.06 1.93 -16.05
C GLN A 170 -11.57 2.27 -16.04
N ALA A 171 -10.73 1.48 -16.71
CA ALA A 171 -9.30 1.73 -16.86
C ALA A 171 -9.00 3.02 -17.65
N ASN A 172 -9.82 3.30 -18.67
CA ASN A 172 -9.70 4.47 -19.55
C ASN A 172 -10.67 5.61 -19.19
N ARG A 173 -11.39 5.51 -18.07
CA ARG A 173 -12.36 6.51 -17.64
C ARG A 173 -11.66 7.86 -17.38
N ASP A 174 -12.23 8.93 -17.96
CA ASP A 174 -11.75 10.29 -17.71
C ASP A 174 -11.79 10.62 -16.22
N ARG A 175 -10.71 11.23 -15.74
CA ARG A 175 -10.47 11.52 -14.33
C ARG A 175 -10.85 12.94 -13.98
N THR A 176 -10.98 13.82 -14.97
CA THR A 176 -11.09 15.28 -14.81
C THR A 176 -12.33 15.66 -14.00
N HIS A 177 -13.45 14.99 -14.26
CA HIS A 177 -14.75 15.26 -13.63
C HIS A 177 -15.30 14.05 -12.86
N LEU A 178 -14.42 13.12 -12.45
CA LEU A 178 -14.86 11.90 -11.76
C LEU A 178 -15.41 12.17 -10.35
N ILE A 179 -14.91 13.21 -9.69
CA ILE A 179 -15.38 13.66 -8.38
C ILE A 179 -15.93 15.07 -8.53
N ASP A 180 -17.23 15.22 -8.30
CA ASP A 180 -17.85 16.55 -8.28
C ASP A 180 -17.33 17.34 -7.09
N LEU A 181 -16.65 18.46 -7.38
CA LEU A 181 -16.18 19.36 -6.34
C LEU A 181 -17.37 20.05 -5.66
N ILE A 182 -17.23 20.34 -4.37
CA ILE A 182 -18.25 21.05 -3.61
C ILE A 182 -18.24 22.53 -4.06
N PRO A 183 -19.40 23.18 -4.31
CA PRO A 183 -19.48 24.61 -4.61
C PRO A 183 -18.89 25.50 -3.51
N ARG A 184 -18.60 26.78 -3.80
CA ARG A 184 -18.10 27.71 -2.75
C ARG A 184 -19.19 28.14 -1.76
N SER A 185 -20.46 28.00 -2.13
CA SER A 185 -21.62 28.30 -1.30
C SER A 185 -21.94 27.22 -0.26
N GLU A 186 -21.37 26.03 -0.40
CA GLU A 186 -21.63 24.88 0.48
C GLU A 186 -20.48 24.66 1.48
N PRO A 187 -20.78 24.13 2.68
CA PRO A 187 -19.78 23.88 3.70
C PRO A 187 -18.79 22.79 3.28
N LEU A 188 -17.52 22.99 3.65
CA LEU A 188 -16.43 22.06 3.45
C LEU A 188 -16.01 21.46 4.80
N LYS A 189 -15.69 20.16 4.83
CA LYS A 189 -14.99 19.58 5.99
C LYS A 189 -13.66 20.28 6.24
N ASP A 190 -13.32 20.51 7.50
CA ASP A 190 -12.02 21.09 7.84
C ASP A 190 -10.87 20.10 7.59
N HIS A 191 -9.98 20.50 6.68
CA HIS A 191 -8.77 19.78 6.29
C HIS A 191 -7.48 20.55 6.61
N SER A 192 -7.57 21.60 7.44
CA SER A 192 -6.43 22.44 7.85
C SER A 192 -5.26 21.65 8.41
N HIS A 193 -5.53 20.56 9.14
CA HIS A 193 -4.54 19.62 9.69
C HIS A 193 -3.66 18.92 8.64
N LEU A 194 -4.02 18.98 7.35
CA LEU A 194 -3.23 18.46 6.24
C LEU A 194 -2.28 19.49 5.64
N ARG A 195 -2.32 20.75 6.08
CA ARG A 195 -1.30 21.74 5.74
C ARG A 195 -0.16 21.66 6.75
N ARG A 196 1.08 21.75 6.26
CA ARG A 196 2.25 21.86 7.13
C ARG A 196 2.15 23.13 7.98
N PRO A 197 2.16 23.03 9.32
CA PRO A 197 2.20 24.22 10.17
C PRO A 197 3.50 25.01 9.96
N PRO A 198 3.48 26.35 10.12
CA PRO A 198 4.69 27.17 10.10
C PRO A 198 5.72 26.65 11.12
N GLY A 199 6.98 26.51 10.69
CA GLY A 199 8.07 26.03 11.56
C GLY A 199 8.02 24.53 11.90
N TYR A 200 7.10 23.75 11.31
CA TYR A 200 7.02 22.32 11.56
C TYR A 200 8.33 21.60 11.22
N GLN A 201 8.84 20.86 12.19
CA GLN A 201 9.97 19.95 12.02
C GLN A 201 9.46 18.51 12.15
N PHE A 202 10.00 17.61 11.31
CA PHE A 202 9.70 16.20 11.41
C PHE A 202 10.26 15.65 12.73
N VAL A 203 9.41 14.96 13.48
CA VAL A 203 9.85 14.23 14.67
C VAL A 203 10.35 12.86 14.22
N PHE A 204 11.68 12.72 14.20
CA PHE A 204 12.34 11.47 13.86
C PHE A 204 12.18 10.43 14.98
N PRO A 205 12.14 9.13 14.62
CA PRO A 205 12.11 8.05 15.60
C PRO A 205 13.40 8.04 16.44
N ALA A 206 13.27 7.69 17.72
CA ALA A 206 14.37 7.67 18.70
C ALA A 206 15.42 6.59 18.41
N SER A 207 15.05 5.55 17.67
CA SER A 207 15.96 4.53 17.16
C SER A 207 15.71 4.27 15.66
N PRO A 208 16.69 3.71 14.93
CA PRO A 208 16.55 3.45 13.51
C PRO A 208 15.29 2.63 13.21
N PRO A 209 14.42 3.11 12.30
CA PRO A 209 13.21 2.41 11.92
C PRO A 209 13.53 1.20 11.04
N THR A 210 13.00 0.03 11.39
CA THR A 210 13.29 -1.25 10.73
C THR A 210 12.01 -1.90 10.24
N TRP A 211 12.05 -2.38 8.99
CA TRP A 211 10.97 -3.19 8.40
C TRP A 211 10.99 -4.63 8.95
N CYS A 212 9.81 -5.16 9.25
CA CYS A 212 9.62 -6.51 9.77
C CYS A 212 8.29 -7.08 9.27
N TYR A 213 8.25 -8.38 8.98
CA TYR A 213 6.99 -9.08 8.72
C TYR A 213 6.56 -9.91 9.92
N PHE A 214 5.26 -9.85 10.19
CA PHE A 214 4.56 -10.82 11.02
C PHE A 214 3.57 -11.61 10.15
N LYS A 215 3.36 -12.88 10.47
CA LYS A 215 2.26 -13.68 9.93
C LYS A 215 1.26 -13.96 11.04
N MET A 216 0.00 -13.58 10.80
CA MET A 216 -1.13 -13.89 11.68
C MET A 216 -1.96 -15.01 11.02
N PRO A 217 -2.11 -16.20 11.62
CA PRO A 217 -3.05 -17.20 11.09
C PRO A 217 -4.46 -16.61 10.95
N VAL A 218 -5.18 -16.90 9.86
CA VAL A 218 -6.56 -16.37 9.67
C VAL A 218 -7.46 -16.76 10.85
N ALA A 219 -7.31 -17.99 11.37
CA ALA A 219 -8.03 -18.45 12.55
C ALA A 219 -7.73 -17.61 13.82
N SER A 220 -6.54 -17.04 13.93
CA SER A 220 -6.17 -16.14 15.03
C SER A 220 -6.95 -14.82 14.95
N LEU A 221 -7.07 -14.25 13.74
CA LEU A 221 -7.89 -13.07 13.53
C LEU A 221 -9.36 -13.35 13.82
N SER A 222 -9.90 -14.48 13.32
CA SER A 222 -11.29 -14.85 13.60
C SER A 222 -11.55 -15.08 15.09
N LYS A 223 -10.56 -15.57 15.86
CA LYS A 223 -10.65 -15.67 17.32
C LYS A 223 -10.71 -14.28 17.97
N LEU A 224 -9.84 -13.35 17.57
CA LEU A 224 -9.88 -11.97 18.05
C LEU A 224 -11.21 -11.28 17.70
N ALA A 225 -11.72 -11.50 16.49
CA ALA A 225 -12.98 -10.95 16.04
C ALA A 225 -14.17 -11.46 16.86
N LYS A 226 -14.19 -12.76 17.20
CA LYS A 226 -15.18 -13.34 18.13
C LYS A 226 -15.09 -12.70 19.52
N MET A 227 -13.89 -12.45 20.04
CA MET A 227 -13.69 -11.77 21.33
C MET A 227 -14.15 -10.31 21.31
N ALA A 228 -14.07 -9.65 20.15
CA ALA A 228 -14.49 -8.26 19.96
C ALA A 228 -15.95 -8.11 19.50
N HIS A 229 -16.71 -9.21 19.41
CA HIS A 229 -18.07 -9.19 18.91
C HIS A 229 -19.02 -8.49 19.89
N ASP A 230 -19.66 -7.42 19.42
CA ASP A 230 -20.73 -6.70 20.11
C ASP A 230 -21.86 -6.45 19.09
N PRO A 231 -23.00 -7.16 19.17
CA PRO A 231 -24.11 -7.00 18.24
C PRO A 231 -24.68 -5.57 18.18
N SER A 232 -24.57 -4.81 19.28
CA SER A 232 -25.08 -3.43 19.34
C SER A 232 -24.19 -2.44 18.59
N ARG A 233 -22.91 -2.80 18.40
CA ARG A 233 -21.87 -1.94 17.83
C ARG A 233 -20.92 -2.80 16.98
N PRO A 234 -21.38 -3.23 15.79
CA PRO A 234 -20.64 -4.17 14.96
C PRO A 234 -19.30 -3.57 14.49
N VAL A 235 -18.28 -4.42 14.48
CA VAL A 235 -16.94 -4.14 13.95
C VAL A 235 -16.54 -5.24 12.96
N THR A 236 -15.66 -4.91 12.03
CA THR A 236 -15.10 -5.85 11.05
C THR A 236 -13.81 -6.49 11.58
N GLU A 237 -13.39 -7.62 11.00
CA GLU A 237 -12.08 -8.22 11.32
C GLU A 237 -10.93 -7.24 11.10
N ASP A 238 -11.02 -6.37 10.09
CA ASP A 238 -10.00 -5.35 9.83
C ASP A 238 -9.95 -4.29 10.94
N ASP A 239 -11.10 -3.85 11.50
CA ASP A 239 -11.10 -2.95 12.68
C ASP A 239 -10.44 -3.61 13.89
N VAL A 240 -10.73 -4.90 14.10
CA VAL A 240 -10.20 -5.67 15.22
C VAL A 240 -8.68 -5.84 15.10
N LEU A 241 -8.18 -6.13 13.90
CA LEU A 241 -6.74 -6.25 13.66
C LEU A 241 -6.00 -4.93 13.91
N HIS A 242 -6.53 -3.82 13.38
CA HIS A 242 -5.95 -2.50 13.62
C HIS A 242 -5.99 -2.11 15.10
N ALA A 243 -7.11 -2.39 15.78
CA ALA A 243 -7.25 -2.14 17.20
C ALA A 243 -6.25 -2.96 18.03
N PHE A 244 -6.15 -4.26 17.75
CA PHE A 244 -5.22 -5.15 18.44
C PHE A 244 -3.78 -4.67 18.27
N TYR A 245 -3.35 -4.39 17.03
CA TYR A 245 -2.00 -3.87 16.76
C TYR A 245 -1.74 -2.55 17.50
N TRP A 246 -2.65 -1.58 17.39
CA TRP A 246 -2.46 -0.27 18.03
C TRP A 246 -2.41 -0.37 19.56
N GLN A 247 -3.25 -1.22 20.16
CA GLN A 247 -3.22 -1.50 21.60
C GLN A 247 -1.90 -2.12 22.03
N ARG A 248 -1.42 -3.16 21.34
CA ARG A 248 -0.15 -3.80 21.70
C ARG A 248 1.02 -2.84 21.55
N LEU A 249 1.04 -2.04 20.48
CA LEU A 249 2.08 -1.04 20.27
C LEU A 249 2.06 0.05 21.36
N CYS A 250 0.89 0.53 21.78
CA CYS A 250 0.79 1.48 22.89
C CYS A 250 1.24 0.85 24.23
N ALA A 251 0.86 -0.39 24.50
CA ALA A 251 1.22 -1.10 25.73
C ALA A 251 2.74 -1.32 25.86
N VAL A 252 3.43 -1.70 24.78
CA VAL A 252 4.88 -1.87 24.81
C VAL A 252 5.60 -0.53 25.00
N ARG A 253 5.10 0.55 24.39
CA ARG A 253 5.64 1.92 24.56
C ARG A 253 5.52 2.42 26.00
N LEU A 254 4.39 2.17 26.66
CA LEU A 254 4.21 2.49 28.09
C LEU A 254 5.18 1.71 28.97
N THR A 255 5.34 0.40 28.73
CA THR A 255 6.30 -0.45 29.46
C THR A 255 7.74 0.04 29.30
N ARG A 256 8.05 0.66 28.16
CA ARG A 256 9.35 1.28 27.88
C ARG A 256 9.53 2.67 28.49
N GLY A 257 8.55 3.18 29.23
CA GLY A 257 8.65 4.44 29.97
C GLY A 257 8.11 5.66 29.22
N MET A 258 7.39 5.49 28.09
CA MET A 258 6.68 6.64 27.50
C MET A 258 5.55 7.12 28.42
N PRO A 259 5.38 8.43 28.63
CA PRO A 259 4.29 8.97 29.47
C PRO A 259 2.90 8.57 28.97
N ALA A 260 1.99 8.26 29.88
CA ALA A 260 0.65 7.78 29.57
C ALA A 260 -0.23 8.80 28.82
N ASP A 261 0.03 10.09 29.02
CA ASP A 261 -0.62 11.22 28.37
C ASP A 261 -0.05 11.54 26.97
N THR A 262 1.05 10.89 26.57
CA THR A 262 1.60 11.01 25.21
C THR A 262 0.55 10.61 24.18
N VAL A 263 0.24 11.48 23.22
CA VAL A 263 -0.75 11.21 22.18
C VAL A 263 -0.16 10.32 21.09
N SER A 264 -0.86 9.25 20.73
CA SER A 264 -0.63 8.43 19.54
C SER A 264 -1.73 8.67 18.51
N LYS A 265 -1.33 8.70 17.23
CA LYS A 265 -2.24 8.85 16.09
C LYS A 265 -2.25 7.58 15.22
N VAL A 266 -3.42 7.10 14.82
CA VAL A 266 -3.56 6.14 13.72
C VAL A 266 -4.20 6.85 12.54
N SER A 267 -3.55 6.79 11.37
CA SER A 267 -4.09 7.25 10.08
C SER A 267 -4.37 6.03 9.21
N ARG A 268 -5.65 5.64 9.10
CA ARG A 268 -6.07 4.46 8.34
C ARG A 268 -6.54 4.86 6.94
N ALA A 269 -5.95 4.26 5.92
CA ALA A 269 -6.34 4.45 4.53
C ALA A 269 -7.75 3.93 4.25
N ILE A 270 -8.49 4.69 3.44
CA ILE A 270 -9.85 4.41 2.99
C ILE A 270 -9.83 4.39 1.47
N ASP A 271 -10.31 3.30 0.87
CA ASP A 271 -10.67 3.31 -0.55
C ASP A 271 -11.98 4.07 -0.73
N GLY A 272 -11.91 5.28 -1.29
CA GLY A 272 -13.05 6.17 -1.46
C GLY A 272 -14.01 5.75 -2.57
N ARG A 273 -13.66 4.74 -3.39
CA ARG A 273 -14.45 4.33 -4.56
C ARG A 273 -15.88 3.95 -4.19
N MET A 274 -16.06 3.10 -3.19
CA MET A 274 -17.37 2.61 -2.77
C MET A 274 -18.28 3.76 -2.31
N ALA A 275 -17.77 4.67 -1.49
CA ALA A 275 -18.52 5.82 -1.00
C ALA A 275 -18.87 6.83 -2.12
N LEU A 276 -18.11 6.85 -3.21
CA LEU A 276 -18.35 7.70 -4.38
C LEU A 276 -19.16 6.99 -5.49
N GLY A 277 -19.53 5.72 -5.33
CA GLY A 277 -20.16 4.94 -6.39
C GLY A 277 -19.25 4.68 -7.59
N ILE A 278 -17.92 4.72 -7.39
CA ILE A 278 -16.93 4.42 -8.43
C ILE A 278 -16.64 2.91 -8.40
N PRO A 279 -16.63 2.20 -9.54
CA PRO A 279 -16.30 0.77 -9.57
C PRO A 279 -14.89 0.46 -9.05
N ALA A 280 -14.72 -0.69 -8.41
CA ALA A 280 -13.42 -1.14 -7.90
C ALA A 280 -12.37 -1.35 -9.00
N SER A 281 -12.79 -1.58 -10.26
CA SER A 281 -11.91 -1.68 -11.43
C SER A 281 -11.37 -0.33 -11.92
N TYR A 282 -11.79 0.80 -11.34
CA TYR A 282 -11.22 2.09 -11.65
C TYR A 282 -9.77 2.21 -11.15
N MET A 283 -8.86 2.63 -12.03
CA MET A 283 -7.40 2.52 -11.84
C MET A 283 -6.70 3.81 -11.37
N GLY A 284 -7.43 4.82 -10.89
CA GLY A 284 -6.84 6.06 -10.39
C GLY A 284 -6.82 6.15 -8.86
N ALA A 285 -5.86 6.88 -8.29
CA ALA A 285 -5.72 7.04 -6.83
C ALA A 285 -6.93 7.76 -6.16
N HIS A 286 -7.67 7.03 -5.30
CA HIS A 286 -8.86 7.46 -4.55
C HIS A 286 -8.74 7.18 -3.05
N VAL A 287 -7.57 7.44 -2.48
CA VAL A 287 -7.34 7.22 -1.05
C VAL A 287 -7.62 8.48 -0.25
N TYR A 288 -8.43 8.32 0.79
CA TYR A 288 -8.62 9.27 1.89
C TYR A 288 -8.22 8.60 3.21
N THR A 289 -8.11 9.32 4.32
CA THR A 289 -7.69 8.75 5.61
C THR A 289 -8.64 9.08 6.75
N ALA A 290 -8.92 8.07 7.56
CA ALA A 290 -9.50 8.24 8.88
C ALA A 290 -8.37 8.46 9.90
N ILE A 291 -8.46 9.52 10.70
CA ILE A 291 -7.42 9.85 11.67
C ILE A 291 -8.02 9.76 13.07
N THR A 292 -7.48 8.87 13.89
CA THR A 292 -7.81 8.73 15.31
C THR A 292 -6.61 9.18 16.14
N ARG A 293 -6.84 9.96 17.20
CA ARG A 293 -5.80 10.35 18.18
C ARG A 293 -6.29 10.03 19.59
N LEU A 294 -5.47 9.34 20.37
CA LEU A 294 -5.73 9.06 21.79
C LEU A 294 -4.40 9.00 22.56
N PRO A 295 -4.39 9.36 23.85
CA PRO A 295 -3.25 9.09 24.74
C PRO A 295 -2.90 7.60 24.80
N LEU A 296 -1.61 7.27 24.88
CA LEU A 296 -1.10 5.89 24.98
C LEU A 296 -1.78 5.13 26.11
N GLY A 297 -1.88 5.74 27.29
CA GLY A 297 -2.50 5.16 28.48
C GLY A 297 -3.98 4.84 28.26
N GLN A 298 -4.70 5.71 27.55
CA GLN A 298 -6.10 5.48 27.20
C GLN A 298 -6.21 4.26 26.28
N VAL A 299 -5.46 4.21 25.17
CA VAL A 299 -5.51 3.09 24.22
C VAL A 299 -5.20 1.75 24.89
N ALA A 300 -4.18 1.72 25.76
CA ALA A 300 -3.77 0.53 26.48
C ALA A 300 -4.79 0.08 27.54
N SER A 301 -5.58 1.02 28.09
CA SER A 301 -6.62 0.71 29.09
C SER A 301 -7.94 0.22 28.50
N LEU A 302 -8.24 0.57 27.24
CA LEU A 302 -9.46 0.13 26.56
C LEU A 302 -9.43 -1.40 26.37
N THR A 303 -10.61 -2.01 26.29
CA THR A 303 -10.72 -3.39 25.80
C THR A 303 -10.55 -3.42 24.27
N LEU A 304 -10.21 -4.57 23.71
CA LEU A 304 -10.11 -4.77 22.27
C LEU A 304 -11.40 -4.32 21.52
N PRO A 305 -12.61 -4.75 21.93
CA PRO A 305 -13.85 -4.26 21.30
C PRO A 305 -14.01 -2.74 21.42
N GLN A 306 -13.69 -2.12 22.56
CA GLN A 306 -13.79 -0.66 22.70
C GLN A 306 -12.86 0.08 21.73
N THR A 307 -11.61 -0.37 21.60
CA THR A 307 -10.67 0.23 20.64
C THR A 307 -11.14 0.02 19.19
N ALA A 308 -11.62 -1.18 18.85
CA ALA A 308 -12.17 -1.47 17.53
C ALA A 308 -13.39 -0.58 17.21
N GLN A 309 -14.27 -0.35 18.19
CA GLN A 309 -15.42 0.54 18.05
C GLN A 309 -15.02 2.00 17.84
N VAL A 310 -13.99 2.48 18.54
CA VAL A 310 -13.42 3.82 18.30
C VAL A 310 -12.93 3.93 16.86
N LEU A 311 -12.09 2.99 16.40
CA LEU A 311 -11.55 3.00 15.04
C LEU A 311 -12.66 2.90 13.98
N ARG A 312 -13.66 2.04 14.20
CA ARG A 312 -14.83 1.90 13.32
C ARG A 312 -15.62 3.21 13.22
N ARG A 313 -15.88 3.89 14.34
CA ARG A 313 -16.60 5.17 14.34
C ARG A 313 -15.85 6.21 13.50
N GLU A 314 -14.55 6.42 13.77
CA GLU A 314 -13.75 7.40 13.03
C GLU A 314 -13.66 7.04 11.53
N PHE A 315 -13.52 5.75 11.21
CA PHE A 315 -13.52 5.26 9.84
C PHE A 315 -14.84 5.56 9.13
N SER A 316 -15.99 5.22 9.73
CA SER A 316 -17.31 5.43 9.13
C SER A 316 -17.63 6.91 8.95
N GLN A 317 -17.23 7.78 9.88
CA GLN A 317 -17.42 9.24 9.73
C GLN A 317 -16.55 9.84 8.61
N ALA A 318 -15.36 9.27 8.37
CA ALA A 318 -14.49 9.68 7.28
C ALA A 318 -14.91 9.08 5.92
N ASN A 319 -15.47 7.86 5.90
CA ASN A 319 -15.83 7.14 4.69
C ASN A 319 -17.24 7.49 4.17
N THR A 320 -17.46 8.77 3.86
CA THR A 320 -18.71 9.24 3.25
C THR A 320 -18.42 9.97 1.94
N ALA A 321 -19.37 9.95 1.00
CA ALA A 321 -19.26 10.67 -0.27
C ALA A 321 -18.91 12.16 -0.03
N TRP A 322 -19.59 12.80 0.92
CA TRP A 322 -19.37 14.21 1.25
C TRP A 322 -17.97 14.47 1.82
N ALA A 323 -17.45 13.63 2.73
CA ALA A 323 -16.12 13.81 3.30
C ALA A 323 -15.01 13.63 2.23
N ILE A 324 -15.17 12.66 1.33
CA ILE A 324 -14.19 12.41 0.26
C ILE A 324 -14.25 13.51 -0.80
N ARG A 325 -15.45 13.97 -1.19
CA ARG A 325 -15.62 15.14 -2.07
C ARG A 325 -15.04 16.41 -1.43
N SER A 326 -15.20 16.58 -0.12
CA SER A 326 -14.59 17.68 0.63
C SER A 326 -13.08 17.64 0.54
N PHE A 327 -12.47 16.46 0.73
CA PHE A 327 -11.03 16.28 0.60
C PHE A 327 -10.52 16.57 -0.81
N ALA A 328 -11.20 16.08 -1.85
CA ALA A 328 -10.86 16.38 -3.24
C ALA A 328 -10.96 17.90 -3.53
N THR A 329 -12.01 18.54 -3.02
CA THR A 329 -12.24 20.00 -3.16
C THR A 329 -11.16 20.82 -2.45
N PHE A 330 -10.76 20.39 -1.25
CA PHE A 330 -9.65 21.00 -0.51
C PHE A 330 -8.35 20.98 -1.32
N ILE A 331 -7.97 19.82 -1.86
CA ILE A 331 -6.75 19.68 -2.69
C ILE A 331 -6.83 20.51 -3.99
N ALA A 332 -8.01 20.53 -4.62
CA ALA A 332 -8.22 21.28 -5.84
C ALA A 332 -8.09 22.79 -5.62
N ARG A 333 -8.57 23.28 -4.47
CA ARG A 333 -8.52 24.70 -4.08
C ARG A 333 -7.21 25.11 -3.40
N GLU A 334 -6.33 24.16 -3.06
CA GLU A 334 -5.04 24.48 -2.45
C GLU A 334 -4.11 25.13 -3.48
N PRO A 335 -3.70 26.40 -3.29
CA PRO A 335 -2.86 27.10 -4.24
C PRO A 335 -1.44 26.53 -4.28
N ASP A 336 -0.92 26.12 -3.13
CA ASP A 336 0.39 25.50 -3.00
C ASP A 336 0.26 24.08 -2.44
N ARG A 337 0.38 23.08 -3.32
CA ARG A 337 0.30 21.67 -2.91
C ARG A 337 1.60 21.14 -2.29
N SER A 338 2.70 21.91 -2.34
CA SER A 338 4.00 21.50 -1.79
C SER A 338 4.02 21.47 -0.25
N VAL A 339 3.11 22.21 0.39
CA VAL A 339 2.96 22.22 1.85
C VAL A 339 2.02 21.15 2.39
N LEU A 340 1.37 20.38 1.52
CA LEU A 340 0.43 19.36 1.95
C LEU A 340 1.13 18.16 2.61
N MET A 341 0.50 17.63 3.65
CA MET A 341 0.94 16.48 4.44
C MET A 341 -0.15 15.40 4.40
N TYR A 342 0.14 14.27 3.77
CA TYR A 342 -0.87 13.24 3.42
C TYR A 342 -1.68 12.72 4.62
N ASN A 343 -1.02 12.57 5.78
CA ASN A 343 -1.63 12.16 7.05
C ASN A 343 -1.56 13.27 8.12
N GLY A 344 -1.37 14.53 7.70
CA GLY A 344 -1.03 15.64 8.58
C GLY A 344 0.36 15.49 9.22
N THR A 345 0.61 16.27 10.28
CA THR A 345 1.83 16.17 11.10
C THR A 345 2.02 14.76 11.64
N HIS A 346 3.25 14.26 11.68
CA HIS A 346 3.57 12.86 12.04
C HIS A 346 4.69 12.79 13.05
N ASN A 347 4.45 12.07 14.14
CA ASN A 347 5.47 11.74 15.13
C ASN A 347 5.98 10.31 14.91
N GLY A 348 7.24 10.17 14.47
CA GLY A 348 7.86 8.87 14.19
C GLY A 348 7.99 7.93 15.39
N ASN A 349 7.77 8.42 16.62
CA ASN A 349 7.79 7.61 17.84
C ASN A 349 6.42 7.08 18.26
N THR A 350 5.32 7.70 17.81
CA THR A 350 3.98 7.43 18.36
C THR A 350 2.94 7.12 17.29
N ASP A 351 3.11 7.63 16.08
CA ASP A 351 2.08 7.63 15.07
C ASP A 351 2.19 6.42 14.14
N VAL A 352 1.04 5.95 13.66
CA VAL A 352 0.89 4.79 12.78
C VAL A 352 0.18 5.23 11.48
N GLY A 353 0.76 4.89 10.34
CA GLY A 353 0.14 4.95 9.03
C GLY A 353 -0.30 3.56 8.60
N ALA A 354 -1.60 3.32 8.60
CA ALA A 354 -2.19 2.01 8.37
C ALA A 354 -2.82 1.88 6.98
N THR A 355 -2.52 0.80 6.29
CA THR A 355 -3.16 0.40 5.02
C THR A 355 -3.48 -1.08 5.04
N SER A 356 -4.60 -1.49 4.44
CA SER A 356 -5.06 -2.86 4.48
C SER A 356 -5.67 -3.30 3.16
N SER A 357 -5.31 -4.50 2.70
CA SER A 357 -5.97 -5.22 1.62
C SER A 357 -6.71 -6.48 2.11
N LEU A 358 -7.03 -6.55 3.41
CA LEU A 358 -7.68 -7.72 4.00
C LEU A 358 -9.11 -7.93 3.46
N ASN A 359 -9.88 -6.85 3.37
CA ASN A 359 -11.29 -6.86 2.95
C ASN A 359 -11.52 -6.21 1.58
N THR A 360 -10.47 -6.12 0.76
CA THR A 360 -10.64 -5.66 -0.62
C THR A 360 -11.24 -6.80 -1.44
N ASN A 361 -12.20 -6.51 -2.33
CA ASN A 361 -12.67 -7.45 -3.38
C ASN A 361 -11.57 -7.77 -4.43
N GLN A 362 -10.32 -7.58 -4.04
CA GLN A 362 -9.15 -7.64 -4.86
C GLN A 362 -8.32 -8.81 -4.37
N THR A 363 -8.55 -9.93 -5.01
CA THR A 363 -7.72 -11.11 -4.86
C THR A 363 -6.64 -11.09 -5.92
N LEU A 364 -5.50 -11.70 -5.60
CA LEU A 364 -4.52 -11.97 -6.64
C LEU A 364 -5.14 -12.91 -7.68
N PRO A 365 -4.75 -12.78 -8.97
CA PRO A 365 -5.16 -13.72 -9.98
C PRO A 365 -4.82 -15.16 -9.57
N PRO A 366 -5.73 -16.13 -9.79
CA PRO A 366 -5.48 -17.52 -9.44
C PRO A 366 -4.33 -18.13 -10.25
N SER A 367 -4.11 -17.62 -11.46
CA SER A 367 -3.01 -17.98 -12.37
C SER A 367 -2.62 -16.77 -13.22
N TRP A 368 -1.37 -16.77 -13.69
CA TRP A 368 -0.75 -15.76 -14.56
C TRP A 368 -0.40 -16.34 -15.93
N GLY A 369 -1.27 -17.25 -16.41
CA GLY A 369 -1.06 -18.02 -17.63
C GLY A 369 -0.15 -19.24 -17.44
N PRO A 370 0.07 -20.00 -18.52
CA PRO A 370 0.76 -21.29 -18.47
C PRO A 370 2.26 -21.19 -18.13
N LEU A 371 2.90 -20.06 -18.43
CA LEU A 371 4.34 -19.87 -18.21
C LEU A 371 4.68 -19.55 -16.74
N LEU A 372 3.88 -18.70 -16.08
CA LEU A 372 4.12 -18.29 -14.70
C LEU A 372 3.30 -19.09 -13.68
N GLY A 373 2.13 -19.58 -14.08
CA GLY A 373 1.24 -20.31 -13.21
C GLY A 373 0.76 -19.48 -12.01
N ARG A 374 0.70 -20.10 -10.84
CA ARG A 374 0.17 -19.48 -9.61
C ARG A 374 1.23 -18.64 -8.91
N CYS A 375 0.85 -17.41 -8.55
CA CYS A 375 1.63 -16.57 -7.65
C CYS A 375 1.74 -17.23 -6.26
N ARG A 376 2.97 -17.47 -5.80
CA ARG A 376 3.30 -18.14 -4.54
C ARG A 376 3.32 -17.19 -3.35
N PHE A 377 3.75 -15.95 -3.54
CA PHE A 377 3.72 -14.93 -2.51
C PHE A 377 3.53 -13.51 -3.06
N PHE A 378 2.99 -12.64 -2.22
CA PHE A 378 2.91 -11.20 -2.46
C PHE A 378 3.55 -10.41 -1.30
N ARG A 379 4.61 -9.66 -1.59
CA ARG A 379 5.41 -8.96 -0.56
C ARG A 379 5.80 -7.57 -1.02
N ARG A 380 6.11 -6.71 -0.06
CA ARG A 380 6.92 -5.51 -0.28
C ARG A 380 8.40 -5.94 -0.22
N SER A 381 9.23 -5.41 -1.11
CA SER A 381 10.68 -5.44 -0.96
C SER A 381 11.14 -4.57 0.23
N ILE A 382 12.33 -4.81 0.78
CA ILE A 382 12.93 -3.88 1.73
C ILE A 382 13.38 -2.63 0.97
N GLY A 383 12.95 -1.46 1.44
CA GLY A 383 13.29 -0.17 0.86
C GLY A 383 13.49 0.85 1.96
N ALA A 384 13.44 2.13 1.61
CA ALA A 384 13.54 3.21 2.61
C ALA A 384 12.51 2.99 3.75
N PRO A 385 12.91 3.27 5.01
CA PRO A 385 12.03 3.07 6.15
C PRO A 385 10.88 4.09 6.15
N ILE A 386 9.71 3.65 6.63
CA ILE A 386 8.53 4.49 6.83
C ILE A 386 8.08 4.34 8.29
N PRO A 387 8.62 5.15 9.24
CA PRO A 387 8.29 5.02 10.66
C PRO A 387 6.79 5.04 10.93
N GLY A 388 6.29 4.00 11.58
CA GLY A 388 4.88 3.83 11.89
C GLY A 388 4.07 3.13 10.79
N ALA A 389 4.68 2.64 9.72
CA ALA A 389 3.94 1.88 8.71
C ALA A 389 3.35 0.60 9.30
N PHE A 390 2.07 0.36 9.04
CA PHE A 390 1.33 -0.86 9.36
C PHE A 390 0.56 -1.29 8.10
N VAL A 391 1.06 -2.32 7.43
CA VAL A 391 0.57 -2.79 6.12
C VAL A 391 0.00 -4.19 6.29
N VAL A 392 -1.31 -4.31 6.25
CA VAL A 392 -2.02 -5.59 6.27
C VAL A 392 -2.23 -6.05 4.83
N GLN A 393 -1.73 -7.23 4.49
CA GLN A 393 -1.89 -7.82 3.17
C GLN A 393 -3.04 -8.85 3.16
N SER A 394 -3.51 -9.20 1.97
CA SER A 394 -4.51 -10.25 1.79
C SER A 394 -3.96 -11.60 2.25
N ALA A 395 -4.84 -12.49 2.71
CA ALA A 395 -4.43 -13.78 3.24
C ALA A 395 -3.71 -14.63 2.18
N GLU A 396 -2.61 -15.26 2.58
CA GLU A 396 -1.76 -16.12 1.79
C GLU A 396 -1.47 -17.40 2.58
N GLY A 397 -1.80 -18.57 2.03
CA GLY A 397 -1.53 -19.86 2.68
C GLY A 397 -2.16 -20.01 4.08
N GLY A 398 -3.34 -19.43 4.29
CA GLY A 398 -4.05 -19.48 5.58
C GLY A 398 -3.54 -18.51 6.64
N ALA A 399 -2.63 -17.60 6.30
CA ALA A 399 -2.14 -16.55 7.19
C ALA A 399 -2.19 -15.17 6.51
N ILE A 400 -2.24 -14.12 7.31
CA ILE A 400 -2.27 -12.72 6.92
C ILE A 400 -0.86 -12.17 7.13
N PRO A 401 -0.13 -11.82 6.06
CA PRO A 401 1.14 -11.11 6.17
C PRO A 401 0.90 -9.66 6.62
N ILE A 402 1.70 -9.21 7.59
CA ILE A 402 1.63 -7.87 8.17
C ILE A 402 3.03 -7.28 8.15
N ALA A 403 3.28 -6.30 7.29
CA ALA A 403 4.55 -5.55 7.30
C ALA A 403 4.42 -4.37 8.24
N VAL A 404 5.40 -4.22 9.13
CA VAL A 404 5.53 -3.05 10.01
C VAL A 404 6.89 -2.39 9.81
N CYS A 405 6.95 -1.07 9.98
CA CYS A 405 8.21 -0.35 10.08
C CYS A 405 8.19 0.50 11.35
N LEU A 406 8.98 0.10 12.34
CA LEU A 406 8.95 0.66 13.69
C LEU A 406 10.36 1.04 14.12
N PRO A 407 10.53 2.03 15.03
CA PRO A 407 11.79 2.21 15.74
C PRO A 407 12.27 0.86 16.29
N GLN A 408 13.56 0.55 16.16
CA GLN A 408 14.10 -0.77 16.50
C GLN A 408 13.67 -1.26 17.89
N ASP A 409 13.66 -0.37 18.88
CA ASP A 409 13.29 -0.76 20.23
C ASP A 409 11.79 -1.08 20.40
N ASP A 410 10.91 -0.39 19.66
CA ASP A 410 9.46 -0.71 19.62
C ASP A 410 9.25 -2.06 18.97
N LEU A 411 10.00 -2.33 17.89
CA LEU A 411 9.93 -3.59 17.18
C LEU A 411 10.38 -4.76 18.08
N GLU A 412 11.51 -4.63 18.77
CA GLU A 412 12.01 -5.66 19.67
C GLU A 412 11.11 -5.88 20.89
N ALA A 413 10.47 -4.81 21.40
CA ALA A 413 9.48 -4.95 22.45
C ALA A 413 8.20 -5.65 21.95
N LEU A 414 7.71 -5.30 20.76
CA LEU A 414 6.56 -5.95 20.14
C LEU A 414 6.83 -7.44 19.84
N LYS A 415 8.05 -7.78 19.38
CA LYS A 415 8.49 -9.18 19.19
C LYS A 415 8.49 -10.00 20.48
N LYS A 416 8.62 -9.35 21.65
CA LYS A 416 8.63 -10.00 22.98
C LYS A 416 7.26 -9.98 23.65
N ASP A 417 6.34 -9.14 23.19
CA ASP A 417 5.01 -8.97 23.75
C ASP A 417 4.20 -10.27 23.72
N SER A 418 3.78 -10.76 24.91
CA SER A 418 3.19 -12.08 25.07
C SER A 418 1.85 -12.22 24.32
N LEU A 419 1.01 -11.18 24.36
CA LEU A 419 -0.27 -11.18 23.67
C LEU A 419 -0.08 -11.07 22.16
N TRP A 420 0.80 -10.20 21.66
CA TRP A 420 1.08 -10.11 20.21
C TRP A 420 1.58 -11.46 19.65
N ARG A 421 2.53 -12.11 20.33
CA ARG A 421 3.09 -13.41 19.95
C ARG A 421 2.09 -14.56 20.02
N GLN A 422 1.03 -14.44 20.83
CA GLN A 422 -0.01 -15.45 20.90
C GLN A 422 -0.78 -15.58 19.57
N TYR A 423 -0.91 -14.48 18.82
CA TYR A 423 -1.69 -14.42 17.59
C TYR A 423 -0.83 -14.22 16.33
N THR A 424 0.47 -13.97 16.47
CA THR A 424 1.36 -13.68 15.35
C THR A 424 2.72 -14.34 15.50
N ARG A 425 3.37 -14.63 14.37
CA ARG A 425 4.77 -15.07 14.31
C ARG A 425 5.59 -14.07 13.50
N CYS A 426 6.71 -13.64 14.06
CA CYS A 426 7.72 -12.83 13.34
C CYS A 426 8.40 -13.70 12.28
N ILE A 427 8.51 -13.20 11.04
CA ILE A 427 9.16 -13.91 9.92
C ILE A 427 10.22 -13.06 9.23
N GLY A 428 10.84 -12.12 9.95
CA GLY A 428 11.91 -11.24 9.44
C GLY A 428 12.38 -10.28 10.51
#